data_AF-A0AAN0M961-F1
#
_entry.id   AF-A0AAN0M961-F1
#
_cell.length_a   1.000
_cell.length_b   1.000
_cell.length_c   1.000
_cell.angle_alpha   90.00
_cell.angle_beta   90.00
_cell.angle_gamma   90.00
#
_symmetry.space_group_name_H-M   'P 1'
#
loop_
_entity.id
_entity.type
_entity.pdbx_description
1 polymer ?
#
loop_
_entity_poly.entity_id
_entity_poly.type
_entity_poly.pdbx_seq_one_letter_code
_entity_poly.pdbx_strand_id
1 'polypeptide(L)'
;MQDASFLKFVGIGGPGPKDHPAATHKILYTYKKLISVFERAGFSVNLLEHCDEDGNFHFSYWNPNDGMIGRSLRFDSRNSYEKIGMASIIIDAHKPLTIKAR
;
A
#
# COMPACT_ATOMS: atom_id res chain seq x y z
N MET A 1 -1.21 -0.33 -15.70
CA MET A 1 -0.42 -0.69 -14.49
C MET A 1 -1.29 -1.60 -13.63
N GLN A 2 -0.68 -2.59 -12.97
CA GLN A 2 -1.35 -3.78 -12.39
C GLN A 2 -2.08 -4.67 -13.40
N ASP A 3 -1.31 -5.34 -14.25
CA ASP A 3 -1.82 -6.46 -15.04
C ASP A 3 -2.00 -7.71 -14.14
N ALA A 4 -2.89 -8.62 -14.53
CA ALA A 4 -3.13 -9.90 -13.85
C ALA A 4 -1.84 -10.67 -13.50
N SER A 5 -0.78 -10.53 -14.31
CA SER A 5 0.55 -11.12 -14.04
C SER A 5 1.20 -10.59 -12.76
N PHE A 6 1.05 -9.28 -12.46
CA PHE A 6 1.58 -8.67 -11.24
C PHE A 6 0.82 -9.16 -10.02
N LEU A 7 -0.51 -9.18 -10.07
CA LEU A 7 -1.35 -9.68 -8.97
C LEU A 7 -1.08 -11.17 -8.69
N LYS A 8 -0.84 -11.96 -9.73
CA LYS A 8 -0.42 -13.37 -9.61
C LYS A 8 0.99 -13.51 -9.02
N PHE A 9 1.89 -12.57 -9.31
CA PHE A 9 3.23 -12.55 -8.75
C PHE A 9 3.22 -12.23 -7.24
N VAL A 10 2.43 -11.24 -6.80
CA VAL A 10 2.39 -10.81 -5.39
C VAL A 10 1.40 -11.59 -4.51
N GLY A 11 0.50 -12.35 -5.13
CA GLY A 11 -0.57 -13.09 -4.47
C GLY A 11 -0.11 -14.28 -3.63
N ILE A 12 -1.08 -14.88 -2.93
CA ILE A 12 -0.91 -16.09 -2.12
C ILE A 12 -0.40 -17.22 -3.02
N GLY A 13 0.71 -17.86 -2.63
CA GLY A 13 1.31 -18.93 -3.43
C GLY A 13 1.90 -18.46 -4.76
N GLY A 14 2.37 -17.20 -4.83
CA GLY A 14 3.06 -16.64 -6.00
C GLY A 14 4.18 -17.56 -6.51
N PRO A 15 4.63 -17.39 -7.77
CA PRO A 15 5.45 -18.35 -8.51
C PRO A 15 6.91 -18.49 -8.02
N GLY A 16 7.26 -17.87 -6.89
CA GLY A 16 8.58 -17.98 -6.31
C GLY A 16 8.86 -19.39 -5.77
N PRO A 17 10.15 -19.78 -5.64
CA PRO A 17 10.54 -20.99 -4.93
C PRO A 17 9.87 -21.10 -3.56
N LYS A 18 9.72 -22.32 -3.01
CA LYS A 18 9.15 -22.52 -1.67
C LYS A 18 9.89 -21.73 -0.58
N ASP A 19 11.17 -21.43 -0.82
CA ASP A 19 12.03 -20.66 0.08
C ASP A 19 11.96 -19.14 -0.18
N HIS A 20 11.09 -18.68 -1.08
CA HIS A 20 10.87 -17.27 -1.37
C HIS A 20 9.90 -16.66 -0.35
N PRO A 21 10.15 -15.45 0.20
CA PRO A 21 9.30 -14.84 1.23
C PRO A 21 7.82 -14.76 0.84
N ALA A 22 7.53 -14.50 -0.44
CA ALA A 22 6.16 -14.43 -0.96
C ALA A 22 5.42 -15.78 -0.98
N ALA A 23 6.12 -16.91 -0.95
CA ALA A 23 5.50 -18.25 -0.96
C ALA A 23 4.64 -18.50 0.29
N THR A 24 4.94 -17.80 1.39
CA THR A 24 4.20 -17.89 2.66
C THR A 24 3.10 -16.83 2.81
N HIS A 25 2.88 -15.96 1.82
CA HIS A 25 1.82 -14.95 1.90
C HIS A 25 0.46 -15.62 2.11
N LYS A 26 -0.22 -15.29 3.21
CA LYS A 26 -1.55 -15.82 3.53
C LYS A 26 -2.69 -14.94 3.04
N ILE A 27 -2.41 -13.67 2.77
CA ILE A 27 -3.41 -12.67 2.38
C ILE A 27 -2.80 -11.74 1.33
N LEU A 28 -3.54 -11.52 0.25
CA LEU A 28 -3.28 -10.43 -0.68
C LEU A 28 -4.18 -9.25 -0.33
N TYR A 29 -3.56 -8.15 0.09
CA TYR A 29 -4.26 -6.90 0.40
C TYR A 29 -4.43 -6.06 -0.87
N THR A 30 -5.69 -5.69 -1.15
CA THR A 30 -6.00 -4.52 -1.99
C THR A 30 -6.05 -3.28 -1.11
N TYR A 31 -6.00 -2.07 -1.69
CA TYR A 31 -6.07 -0.83 -0.91
C TYR A 31 -7.35 -0.78 -0.07
N LYS A 32 -8.51 -1.16 -0.64
CA LYS A 32 -9.79 -1.30 0.06
C LYS A 32 -9.73 -2.26 1.24
N LYS A 33 -9.13 -3.46 1.05
CA LYS A 33 -8.99 -4.44 2.14
C LYS A 33 -8.09 -3.93 3.25
N LEU A 34 -6.99 -3.26 2.90
CA LEU A 34 -6.05 -2.71 3.86
C LEU A 34 -6.71 -1.60 4.69
N ILE A 35 -7.32 -0.61 4.05
CA ILE A 35 -8.08 0.47 4.70
C ILE A 35 -9.10 -0.11 5.69
N SER A 36 -9.90 -1.08 5.22
CA SER A 36 -10.97 -1.68 6.00
C SER A 36 -10.48 -2.40 7.27
N VAL A 37 -9.24 -2.91 7.30
CA VAL A 37 -8.65 -3.49 8.52
C VAL A 37 -8.45 -2.41 9.59
N PHE A 38 -7.95 -1.25 9.20
CA PHE A 38 -7.66 -0.15 10.13
C PHE A 38 -8.95 0.56 10.58
N GLU A 39 -9.89 0.81 9.66
CA GLU A 39 -11.18 1.42 9.99
C GLU A 39 -11.97 0.58 11.00
N ARG A 40 -12.01 -0.75 10.83
CA ARG A 40 -12.65 -1.65 11.80
C ARG A 40 -11.99 -1.63 13.18
N ALA A 41 -10.71 -1.27 13.26
CA ALA A 41 -9.98 -1.10 14.51
C ALA A 41 -10.14 0.31 15.14
N GLY A 42 -10.97 1.17 14.53
CA GLY A 42 -11.25 2.52 15.00
C GLY A 42 -10.21 3.56 14.58
N PHE A 43 -9.46 3.30 13.51
CA PHE A 43 -8.59 4.30 12.89
C PHE A 43 -9.33 5.05 11.80
N SER A 44 -8.96 6.31 11.61
CA SER A 44 -9.26 7.06 10.40
C SER A 44 -8.08 6.94 9.45
N VAL A 45 -8.34 6.78 8.15
CA VAL A 45 -7.33 6.40 7.16
C VAL A 45 -7.32 7.39 6.01
N ASN A 46 -6.13 7.94 5.72
CA ASN A 46 -5.83 8.71 4.53
C ASN A 46 -5.06 7.81 3.55
N LEU A 47 -5.54 7.71 2.31
CA LEU A 47 -4.88 6.91 1.27
C LEU A 47 -3.85 7.77 0.54
N LEU A 48 -2.57 7.45 0.69
CA LEU A 48 -1.47 8.25 0.16
C LEU A 48 -1.03 7.77 -1.23
N GLU A 49 -0.85 6.47 -1.42
CA GLU A 49 -0.44 5.90 -2.71
C GLU A 49 -1.19 4.59 -2.97
N HIS A 50 -1.75 4.44 -4.17
CA HIS A 50 -2.32 3.17 -4.64
C HIS A 50 -2.55 3.19 -6.15
N CYS A 51 -2.77 2.00 -6.74
CA CYS A 51 -3.44 1.89 -8.03
C CYS A 51 -4.92 1.59 -7.81
N ASP A 52 -5.79 2.24 -8.57
CA ASP A 52 -7.21 1.90 -8.63
C ASP A 52 -7.49 0.69 -9.54
N GLU A 53 -8.76 0.32 -9.63
CA GLU A 53 -9.26 -0.79 -10.45
C GLU A 53 -9.07 -0.57 -11.96
N ASP A 54 -8.97 0.68 -12.41
CA ASP A 54 -8.71 1.05 -13.80
C ASP A 54 -7.21 1.06 -14.12
N GLY A 55 -6.37 0.79 -13.12
CA GLY A 55 -4.91 0.76 -13.23
C GLY A 55 -4.26 2.13 -13.21
N ASN A 56 -5.00 3.18 -12.84
CA ASN A 56 -4.46 4.52 -12.64
C ASN A 56 -3.76 4.59 -11.28
N PHE A 57 -2.59 5.22 -11.26
CA PHE A 57 -1.86 5.45 -10.02
C PHE A 57 -2.31 6.78 -9.39
N HIS A 58 -2.64 6.72 -8.11
CA HIS A 58 -3.05 7.86 -7.29
C HIS A 58 -1.97 8.18 -6.26
N PHE A 59 -1.68 9.47 -6.13
CA PHE A 59 -0.70 10.00 -5.19
C PHE A 59 -1.29 11.20 -4.45
N SER A 60 -1.19 11.18 -3.12
CA SER A 60 -1.41 12.33 -2.25
C SER A 60 -0.10 12.72 -1.61
N TYR A 61 0.19 14.02 -1.58
CA TYR A 61 1.40 14.52 -0.93
C TYR A 61 1.38 14.24 0.57
N TRP A 62 2.53 13.82 1.09
CA TRP A 62 2.81 13.68 2.52
C TRP A 62 4.20 14.22 2.82
N ASN A 63 4.44 14.69 4.04
CA ASN A 63 5.71 15.29 4.42
C ASN A 63 6.71 14.19 4.85
N PRO A 64 7.89 14.06 4.21
CA PRO A 64 8.86 13.04 4.58
C PRO A 64 9.44 13.19 5.98
N ASN A 65 9.35 14.39 6.58
CA ASN A 65 9.79 14.62 7.96
C ASN A 65 8.88 13.94 8.99
N ASP A 66 7.64 13.59 8.61
CA ASP A 66 6.69 12.90 9.49
C ASP A 66 6.89 11.36 9.49
N GLY A 67 7.80 10.86 8.64
CA GLY A 67 8.11 9.44 8.51
C GLY A 67 8.34 9.05 7.06
N MET A 68 9.61 8.99 6.64
CA MET A 68 9.98 8.68 5.26
C MET A 68 9.68 7.22 4.89
N ILE A 69 8.94 7.02 3.79
CA ILE A 69 8.66 5.71 3.21
C ILE A 69 9.53 5.50 1.98
N GLY A 70 10.59 4.69 2.10
CA GLY A 70 11.55 4.44 1.01
C GLY A 70 10.97 3.70 -0.20
N ARG A 71 9.82 3.02 -0.05
CA ARG A 71 9.11 2.28 -1.11
C ARG A 71 7.96 3.08 -1.73
N SER A 72 8.04 4.40 -1.67
CA SER A 72 7.03 5.33 -2.20
C SER A 72 7.39 5.83 -3.60
N LEU A 73 6.45 6.46 -4.28
CA LEU A 73 6.67 7.07 -5.60
C LEU A 73 7.94 7.94 -5.64
N ARG A 74 8.12 8.81 -4.63
CA ARG A 74 9.18 9.82 -4.60
C ARG A 74 10.56 9.28 -4.23
N PHE A 75 10.64 8.14 -3.54
CA PHE A 75 11.88 7.68 -2.91
C PHE A 75 12.32 6.27 -3.33
N ASP A 76 11.48 5.52 -4.03
CA ASP A 76 11.86 4.23 -4.58
C ASP A 76 12.73 4.41 -5.84
N SER A 77 13.97 3.93 -5.80
CA SER A 77 14.92 4.06 -6.90
C SER A 77 14.49 3.39 -8.21
N ARG A 78 13.45 2.56 -8.18
CA ARG A 78 12.88 1.91 -9.37
C ARG A 78 11.77 2.73 -10.01
N ASN A 79 11.32 3.80 -9.36
CA ASN A 79 10.36 4.75 -9.91
C ASN A 79 11.10 5.93 -10.53
N SER A 80 10.58 6.42 -11.65
CA SER A 80 11.05 7.63 -12.31
C SER A 80 9.86 8.50 -12.71
N TYR A 81 10.14 9.72 -13.15
CA TYR A 81 9.11 10.63 -13.65
C TYR A 81 8.35 10.07 -14.86
N GLU A 82 9.02 9.27 -15.68
CA GLU A 82 8.47 8.71 -16.92
C GLU A 82 7.76 7.37 -16.69
N LYS A 83 8.13 6.64 -15.63
CA LYS A 83 7.65 5.28 -15.38
C LYS A 83 7.64 4.92 -13.90
N ILE A 84 6.52 4.38 -13.46
CA ILE A 84 6.39 3.74 -12.16
C ILE A 84 6.84 2.28 -12.30
N GLY A 85 8.05 1.97 -11.84
CA GLY A 85 8.62 0.61 -11.88
C GLY A 85 8.04 -0.31 -10.80
N MET A 86 7.67 0.24 -9.62
CA MET A 86 6.94 -0.49 -8.61
C MET A 86 5.98 0.42 -7.84
N ALA A 87 4.70 0.06 -7.88
CA ALA A 87 3.67 0.72 -7.08
C ALA A 87 3.52 0.05 -5.72
N SER A 88 3.29 0.87 -4.69
CA SER A 88 2.98 0.44 -3.32
C SER A 88 1.56 0.86 -2.96
N ILE A 89 0.99 0.21 -1.95
CA ILE A 89 -0.19 0.72 -1.24
C ILE A 89 0.33 1.39 0.02
N ILE A 90 0.08 2.69 0.18
CA ILE A 90 0.49 3.47 1.34
C ILE A 90 -0.74 4.14 1.94
N ILE A 91 -0.93 3.93 3.24
CA ILE A 91 -1.96 4.59 4.03
C ILE A 91 -1.33 5.31 5.22
N ASP A 92 -1.89 6.45 5.57
CA ASP A 92 -1.67 7.12 6.85
C ASP A 92 -2.90 6.86 7.74
N ALA A 93 -2.72 6.08 8.79
CA ALA A 93 -3.80 5.67 9.69
C ALA A 93 -3.62 6.29 11.07
N HIS A 94 -4.51 7.19 11.45
CA HIS A 94 -4.48 7.88 12.73
C HIS A 94 -5.65 7.42 13.61
N LYS A 95 -5.36 7.15 14.89
CA LYS A 95 -6.40 6.82 15.86
C LYS A 95 -6.93 8.12 16.48
N PRO A 96 -8.23 8.45 16.32
CA PRO A 96 -8.78 9.66 16.91
C PRO A 96 -8.63 9.64 18.43
N LEU A 97 -8.14 10.75 19.00
CA LEU A 97 -8.10 10.92 20.45
C LEU A 97 -9.54 11.08 20.95
N THR A 98 -9.99 10.14 21.78
CA THR A 98 -11.28 10.27 22.46
C THR A 98 -11.06 10.92 23.83
N ILE A 99 -11.33 12.21 23.93
CA ILE A 99 -11.36 12.90 25.23
C ILE A 99 -12.75 12.65 25.83
N LYS A 100 -12.82 11.81 26.86
CA LYS A 100 -14.06 11.67 27.64
C LYS A 100 -14.21 12.92 28.51
N ALA A 101 -15.24 13.73 28.25
CA ALA A 101 -15.64 14.78 29.18
C ALA A 101 -16.00 14.14 30.53
N ARG A 102 -15.53 14.74 31.63
CA ARG A 102 -15.90 14.36 32.99
C ARG A 102 -17.20 15.02 33.39
#